data_AF-A0A661SYY4-F1
#
_entry.id   AF-A0A661SYY4-F1
#
_cell.length_a   1.000
_cell.length_b   1.000
_cell.length_c   1.000
_cell.angle_alpha   90.00
_cell.angle_beta   90.00
_cell.angle_gamma   90.00
#
_symmetry.space_group_name_H-M   'P 1'
#
loop_
_entity.id
_entity.type
_entity.pdbx_description
1 polymer ?
#
loop_
_entity_poly.entity_id
_entity_poly.type
_entity_poly.pdbx_seq_one_letter_code
_entity_poly.pdbx_strand_id
1 'polypeptide(L)' 'IFKTADIRSVTCLIMEVPCCSGLPMMVKQSIDAAGKEIPVEQVVIGTQGNILKKSTL' A
#
# COMPACT_ATOMS: atom_id res chain seq x y z
N ILE A 1 -13.98 1.00 -6.49
CA ILE A 1 -13.08 -0.18 -6.43
C ILE A 1 -13.27 -0.90 -5.11
N PHE A 2 -12.73 -0.43 -3.99
CA PHE A 2 -12.78 -1.16 -2.70
C PHE A 2 -14.19 -1.52 -2.18
N LYS A 3 -15.23 -0.73 -2.51
CA LYS A 3 -16.62 -1.05 -2.13
C LYS A 3 -17.21 -2.26 -2.88
N THR A 4 -16.79 -2.48 -4.12
CA THR A 4 -17.47 -3.39 -5.06
C THR A 4 -16.60 -4.55 -5.50
N ALA A 5 -15.29 -4.36 -5.56
CA ALA A 5 -14.34 -5.42 -5.88
C ALA A 5 -14.05 -6.24 -4.62
N ASP A 6 -14.14 -7.56 -4.74
CA ASP A 6 -13.79 -8.51 -3.68
C ASP A 6 -12.26 -8.69 -3.62
N ILE A 7 -11.58 -7.64 -3.14
CA ILE A 7 -10.12 -7.59 -3.08
C ILE A 7 -9.64 -8.33 -1.84
N ARG A 8 -8.78 -9.34 -2.06
CA ARG A 8 -8.19 -10.16 -0.99
C ARG A 8 -7.07 -9.47 -0.23
N SER A 9 -6.26 -8.68 -0.92
CA SER A 9 -5.12 -7.94 -0.34
C SER A 9 -4.63 -6.86 -1.29
N VAL A 10 -3.96 -5.85 -0.77
CA VAL A 10 -3.29 -4.80 -1.56
C VAL A 10 -1.84 -4.72 -1.14
N THR A 11 -0.93 -4.62 -2.12
CA THR A 11 0.48 -4.34 -1.88
C THR A 11 0.86 -3.02 -2.53
N CYS A 12 1.31 -2.06 -1.70
CA CYS A 12 1.79 -0.76 -2.13
C CYS A 12 3.32 -0.75 -2.15
N LEU A 13 3.89 -0.66 -3.35
CA LEU A 13 5.33 -0.50 -3.54
C LEU A 13 5.68 0.99 -3.57
N ILE A 14 6.67 1.39 -2.78
CA ILE A 14 7.31 2.70 -2.89
C ILE A 14 8.81 2.55 -3.03
N MET A 15 9.45 3.51 -3.70
CA MET A 15 10.91 3.56 -3.77
C MET A 15 11.47 4.26 -2.53
N GLU A 16 12.75 4.04 -2.21
CA GLU A 16 13.48 4.77 -1.16
C GLU A 16 13.46 6.29 -1.40
N VAL A 17 13.38 6.69 -2.67
CA VAL A 17 13.15 8.08 -3.08
C VAL A 17 11.65 8.39 -2.87
N PRO A 18 11.30 9.31 -1.95
CA PRO A 18 9.94 9.39 -1.41
C PRO A 18 8.93 10.15 -2.29
N CYS A 19 9.04 10.06 -3.62
CA CYS A 19 8.15 10.75 -4.56
C CYS A 19 6.69 10.24 -4.52
N CYS A 20 6.45 9.05 -3.99
CA CYS A 20 5.12 8.40 -3.92
C CYS A 20 4.68 8.05 -2.48
N SER A 21 5.29 8.65 -1.46
CA SER A 21 5.10 8.29 -0.05
C SER A 21 3.66 8.46 0.48
N GLY A 22 2.84 9.30 -0.15
CA GLY A 22 1.42 9.48 0.20
C GLY A 22 0.50 8.36 -0.29
N LEU A 23 0.90 7.58 -1.29
CA LEU A 23 0.04 6.59 -1.94
C LEU A 23 -0.43 5.47 -1.00
N PRO A 24 0.42 4.85 -0.15
CA PRO A 24 -0.03 3.83 0.80
C PRO A 24 -1.09 4.36 1.78
N MET A 25 -0.97 5.64 2.18
CA MET A 25 -1.93 6.31 3.05
C MET A 25 -3.27 6.52 2.33
N MET A 26 -3.25 7.01 1.09
CA MET A 26 -4.47 7.19 0.29
C MET A 26 -5.20 5.86 0.06
N VAL A 27 -4.46 4.77 -0.18
CA VAL A 27 -5.03 3.42 -0.31
C VAL A 27 -5.71 3.01 0.99
N LYS A 28 -5.05 3.16 2.14
CA LYS A 28 -5.62 2.85 3.46
C LYS A 28 -6.92 3.65 3.71
N GLN A 29 -6.88 4.97 3.53
CA GLN A 29 -8.06 5.83 3.67
C GLN A 29 -9.21 5.42 2.74
N SER A 30 -8.89 4.99 1.51
CA SER A 30 -9.89 4.56 0.54
C SER A 30 -10.57 3.24 0.95
N ILE A 31 -9.83 2.35 1.61
CA ILE A 31 -10.34 1.10 2.18
C ILE A 31 -11.21 1.38 3.40
N ASP A 32 -10.74 2.25 4.31
CA ASP A 32 -11.50 2.68 5.48
C ASP A 32 -12.83 3.35 5.07
N ALA A 33 -12.80 4.26 4.10
CA ALA A 33 -13.99 4.90 3.54
C ALA A 33 -14.91 3.93 2.77
N ALA A 34 -14.40 2.76 2.37
CA ALA A 34 -15.20 1.69 1.80
C ALA A 34 -15.85 0.80 2.87
N GLY A 35 -15.48 0.94 4.15
CA GLY A 35 -15.96 0.11 5.25
C GLY A 35 -15.55 -1.35 5.11
N LYS A 36 -14.37 -1.60 4.55
CA LYS A 36 -13.83 -2.95 4.31
C LYS A 36 -12.56 -3.14 5.13
N GLU A 37 -12.34 -4.36 5.57
CA GLU A 37 -11.06 -4.78 6.14
C GLU A 37 -10.30 -5.57 5.08
N ILE A 38 -9.32 -4.91 4.46
CA ILE A 38 -8.46 -5.51 3.43
C ILE A 38 -7.02 -5.37 3.91
N PRO A 39 -6.25 -6.45 4.02
CA PRO A 39 -4.83 -6.37 4.37
C PRO A 39 -4.06 -5.51 3.37
N VAL A 40 -3.37 -4.49 3.88
CA VAL A 40 -2.49 -3.63 3.08
C VAL A 40 -1.05 -3.85 3.50
N GLU A 41 -0.20 -4.16 2.53
CA GLU A 41 1.23 -4.33 2.73
C GLU A 41 1.98 -3.19 2.03
N GLN A 42 2.92 -2.57 2.72
CA GLN A 42 3.84 -1.59 2.16
C GLN A 42 5.23 -2.20 2.00
N VAL A 43 5.79 -2.06 0.80
CA VAL A 43 7.16 -2.50 0.47
C VAL A 43 7.97 -1.30 0.00
N VAL A 44 9.12 -1.09 0.63
CA VAL A 44 10.09 -0.05 0.22
C VAL A 44 11.24 -0.70 -0.53
N ILE A 45 11.45 -0.26 -1.77
CA ILE A 45 12.50 -0.76 -2.66
C ILE A 45 13.61 0.28 -2.81
N GLY A 46 14.86 -0.14 -2.61
CA GLY A 46 16.04 0.70 -2.86
C GLY A 46 16.29 0.90 -4.34
N THR A 47 17.10 1.88 -4.70
CA THR A 47 17.52 2.15 -6.09
C THR A 47 18.26 0.98 -6.73
N GLN A 48 18.82 0.08 -5.93
CA GLN A 48 19.47 -1.16 -6.38
C GLN A 48 18.51 -2.35 -6.49
N GLY A 49 17.20 -2.14 -6.30
CA GLY A 49 16.18 -3.19 -6.37
C GLY A 49 16.09 -4.08 -5.13
N ASN A 50 16.87 -3.81 -4.08
CA ASN A 50 16.78 -4.51 -2.81
C ASN A 50 15.56 -4.05 -2.00
N ILE A 51 14.97 -4.96 -1.23
CA ILE A 51 13.90 -4.63 -0.29
C ILE A 51 14.52 -4.01 0.96
N LEU A 52 14.19 -2.74 1.22
CA LEU A 52 14.66 -2.02 2.41
C LEU A 52 13.73 -2.21 3.60
N LYS A 53 12.41 -2.26 3.35
CA LYS A 53 11.41 -2.39 4.41
C LYS A 53 10.15 -3.07 3.90
N LYS A 54 9.53 -3.87 4.77
CA LYS A 54 8.23 -4.50 4.57
C LYS A 54 7.39 -4.30 5.81
N SER A 55 6.19 -3.74 5.68
CA SER A 55 5.30 -3.47 6.83
C SER A 55 3.83 -3.59 6.45
N THR A 56 3.03 -4.18 7.34
CA THR A 56 1.57 -4.19 7.21
C THR A 56 1.00 -2.89 7.77
N LEU A 57 0.08 -2.27 7.02
CA LEU A 57 -0.58 -1.00 7.34
C LEU A 57 -1.95 -1.20 7.96
#